data_AF-A0A535BWI0-F1
#
_entry.id   AF-A0A535BWI0-F1
#
_cell.length_a   1.000
_cell.length_b   1.000
_cell.length_c   1.000
_cell.angle_alpha   90.00
_cell.angle_beta   90.00
_cell.angle_gamma   90.00
#
_symmetry.space_group_name_H-M   'P 1'
#
loop_
_entity.id
_entity.type
_entity.pdbx_description
1 polymer ?
#
loop_
_entity_poly.entity_id
_entity_poly.type
_entity_poly.pdbx_seq_one_letter_code
_entity_poly.pdbx_strand_id
1 'polypeptide(L)'
;MLARLLEEPGVQNAESDVHGELMRVRFTDEGDPQHVLDLLDDLGFAATFTGEVAGEREWYDVGHVAELSRAEGRIIAARVVLPFARDWDLDDDMSARLVDEIARALYECFIDQERTTNRSAAAFRTDCETAVVRVVAPLLGEDRAAALGKAVATDLAQRSTANERVEGST
;
A
#
# COMPACT_ATOMS: atom_id res chain seq x y z
N MET A 1 -2.11 -2.34 -9.86
CA MET A 1 -3.51 -2.74 -10.21
C MET A 1 -4.16 -1.79 -11.22
N LEU A 2 -4.33 -0.51 -10.88
CA LEU A 2 -5.05 0.47 -11.73
C LEU A 2 -4.45 0.65 -13.14
N ALA A 3 -3.12 0.61 -13.27
CA ALA A 3 -2.46 0.68 -14.58
C ALA A 3 -2.85 -0.47 -15.51
N ARG A 4 -3.08 -1.67 -14.96
CA ARG A 4 -3.47 -2.85 -15.72
C ARG A 4 -4.93 -2.78 -16.17
N LEU A 5 -5.80 -2.17 -15.35
CA LEU A 5 -7.18 -1.89 -15.73
C LEU A 5 -7.27 -0.89 -16.89
N LEU A 6 -6.37 0.10 -16.95
CA LEU A 6 -6.33 1.04 -18.08
C LEU A 6 -5.85 0.39 -19.40
N GLU A 7 -5.26 -0.81 -19.35
CA GLU A 7 -4.89 -1.57 -20.55
C GLU A 7 -6.09 -2.36 -21.11
N GLU A 8 -7.20 -2.46 -20.36
CA GLU A 8 -8.36 -3.26 -20.77
C GLU A 8 -9.22 -2.56 -21.83
N PRO A 9 -9.68 -3.31 -22.86
CA PRO A 9 -10.57 -2.78 -23.88
C PRO A 9 -11.81 -2.11 -23.27
N GLY A 10 -12.05 -0.87 -23.67
CA GLY A 10 -13.20 -0.10 -23.23
C GLY A 10 -13.08 0.53 -21.84
N VAL A 11 -11.96 0.39 -21.12
CA VAL A 11 -11.70 1.17 -19.91
C VAL A 11 -11.04 2.51 -20.28
N GLN A 12 -11.67 3.62 -19.89
CA GLN A 12 -11.16 4.98 -20.12
C GLN A 12 -10.41 5.54 -18.92
N ASN A 13 -10.84 5.20 -17.71
CA ASN A 13 -10.23 5.67 -16.48
C ASN A 13 -10.44 4.66 -15.36
N ALA A 14 -9.49 4.60 -14.43
CA ALA A 14 -9.59 3.81 -13.22
C ALA A 14 -8.97 4.62 -12.06
N GLU A 15 -9.74 4.81 -11.00
CA GLU A 15 -9.37 5.56 -9.80
C GLU A 15 -9.66 4.72 -8.56
N SER A 16 -8.85 4.84 -7.52
CA SER A 16 -9.20 4.34 -6.19
C SER A 16 -9.48 5.51 -5.25
N ASP A 17 -10.28 5.26 -4.22
CA ASP A 17 -10.36 6.19 -3.10
C ASP A 17 -9.07 6.12 -2.25
N VAL A 18 -8.93 7.08 -1.32
CA VAL A 18 -7.73 7.22 -0.47
C VAL A 18 -7.46 5.99 0.42
N HIS A 19 -8.48 5.19 0.71
CA HIS A 19 -8.36 4.00 1.55
C HIS A 19 -8.16 2.71 0.73
N GLY A 20 -8.26 2.78 -0.61
CA GLY A 20 -8.23 1.60 -1.48
C GLY A 20 -9.43 0.68 -1.31
N GLU A 21 -10.50 1.14 -0.65
CA GLU A 21 -11.73 0.39 -0.39
C GLU A 21 -12.65 0.39 -1.59
N LEU A 22 -12.61 1.49 -2.37
CA LEU A 22 -13.48 1.67 -3.52
C LEU A 22 -12.66 1.98 -4.75
N MET A 23 -13.16 1.46 -5.87
CA MET A 23 -12.64 1.76 -7.19
C MET A 23 -13.73 2.35 -8.06
N ARG A 24 -13.40 3.42 -8.77
CA ARG A 24 -14.23 4.01 -9.81
C ARG A 24 -13.60 3.71 -11.16
N VAL A 25 -14.33 3.01 -12.01
CA VAL A 25 -13.91 2.70 -13.38
C VAL A 25 -14.87 3.38 -14.34
N ARG A 26 -14.31 4.13 -15.31
CA ARG A 26 -15.08 4.74 -16.39
C ARG A 26 -14.89 3.93 -17.65
N PHE A 27 -15.99 3.56 -18.30
CA PHE A 27 -16.01 2.76 -19.51
C PHE A 27 -16.39 3.59 -20.75
N THR A 28 -15.95 3.13 -21.93
CA THR A 28 -16.58 3.46 -23.22
C THR A 28 -17.86 2.63 -23.38
N ASP A 29 -18.60 2.86 -24.47
CA ASP A 29 -19.76 2.04 -24.83
C ASP A 29 -19.41 0.56 -25.11
N GLU A 30 -18.13 0.25 -25.33
CA GLU A 30 -17.62 -1.12 -25.55
C GLU A 30 -17.09 -1.78 -24.26
N GLY A 31 -17.13 -1.07 -23.12
CA GLY A 31 -16.59 -1.57 -21.86
C GLY A 31 -17.50 -2.61 -21.21
N ASP A 32 -16.87 -3.60 -20.57
CA ASP A 32 -17.55 -4.67 -19.83
C ASP A 32 -17.17 -4.63 -18.35
N PRO A 33 -18.08 -4.18 -17.46
CA PRO A 33 -17.83 -4.18 -16.03
C PRO A 33 -17.56 -5.57 -15.43
N GLN A 34 -18.11 -6.65 -16.01
CA GLN A 34 -17.88 -8.00 -15.50
C GLN A 34 -16.44 -8.44 -15.77
N HIS A 35 -15.91 -8.11 -16.94
CA HIS A 35 -14.51 -8.40 -17.30
C HIS A 35 -13.52 -7.72 -16.34
N VAL A 36 -13.83 -6.50 -15.89
CA VAL A 36 -13.03 -5.81 -14.86
C VAL A 36 -13.08 -6.52 -13.51
N LEU A 37 -14.25 -7.02 -13.10
CA LEU A 37 -14.37 -7.80 -11.86
C LEU A 37 -13.57 -9.11 -11.94
N ASP A 38 -13.66 -9.82 -13.06
CA ASP A 38 -12.92 -11.06 -13.28
C ASP A 38 -11.40 -10.79 -13.25
N LEU A 39 -10.93 -9.69 -13.85
CA LEU A 39 -9.53 -9.30 -13.78
C LEU A 39 -9.09 -8.94 -12.35
N LEU A 40 -9.94 -8.28 -11.56
CA LEU A 40 -9.65 -7.99 -10.15
C LEU A 40 -9.52 -9.29 -9.34
N ASP A 41 -10.41 -10.25 -9.57
CA ASP A 41 -10.35 -11.58 -8.94
C ASP A 41 -9.07 -12.33 -9.32
N ASP A 42 -8.69 -12.32 -10.60
CA ASP A 42 -7.42 -12.88 -11.09
C ASP A 42 -6.18 -12.22 -10.45
N LEU A 43 -6.29 -10.95 -10.08
CA LEU A 43 -5.25 -10.20 -9.35
C LEU A 43 -5.32 -10.42 -7.82
N GLY A 44 -6.25 -11.23 -7.33
CA GLY A 44 -6.44 -11.56 -5.92
C GLY A 44 -7.26 -10.53 -5.14
N PHE A 45 -8.02 -9.67 -5.82
CA PHE A 45 -8.89 -8.67 -5.22
C PHE A 45 -10.37 -9.07 -5.41
N ALA A 46 -11.00 -9.54 -4.33
CA ALA A 46 -12.44 -9.78 -4.33
C ALA A 46 -13.19 -8.45 -4.44
N ALA A 47 -13.80 -8.18 -5.59
CA ALA A 47 -14.54 -6.96 -5.85
C ALA A 47 -16.02 -7.25 -6.16
N THR A 48 -16.91 -6.34 -5.76
CA THR A 48 -18.33 -6.39 -6.12
C THR A 48 -18.74 -5.07 -6.73
N PHE A 49 -19.52 -5.12 -7.82
CA PHE A 49 -20.09 -3.92 -8.41
C PHE A 49 -21.16 -3.32 -7.48
N THR A 50 -20.93 -2.09 -7.01
CA THR A 50 -21.83 -1.40 -6.07
C THR A 50 -22.63 -0.26 -6.72
N GLY A 51 -22.40 0.05 -8.00
CA GLY A 51 -23.04 1.16 -8.69
C GLY A 51 -22.51 2.53 -8.24
N GLU A 52 -23.40 3.52 -8.11
CA GLU A 52 -23.01 4.88 -7.70
C GLU A 52 -22.85 4.96 -6.18
N VAL A 53 -21.67 5.38 -5.72
CA VAL A 53 -21.36 5.49 -4.29
C VAL A 53 -21.74 6.89 -3.79
N ALA A 54 -22.53 6.96 -2.72
CA ALA A 54 -22.90 8.23 -2.08
C ALA A 54 -21.77 8.77 -1.19
N GLY A 55 -21.52 10.08 -1.28
CA GLY A 55 -20.60 10.84 -0.41
C GLY A 55 -19.44 11.50 -1.16
N GLU A 56 -18.94 12.62 -0.62
CA GLU A 56 -17.71 13.24 -1.12
C GLU A 56 -16.51 12.35 -0.75
N ARG A 57 -15.82 11.84 -1.77
CA ARG A 57 -14.55 11.11 -1.62
C ARG A 57 -13.49 11.72 -2.50
N GLU A 58 -12.24 11.62 -2.04
CA GLU A 58 -11.07 11.95 -2.82
C GLU A 58 -10.66 10.72 -3.65
N TRP A 59 -10.52 10.92 -4.97
CA TRP A 59 -10.26 9.88 -5.95
C TRP A 59 -8.89 10.08 -6.60
N TYR A 60 -8.16 9.00 -6.79
CA TYR A 60 -6.79 9.01 -7.28
C TYR A 60 -6.65 8.03 -8.46
N ASP A 61 -6.27 8.55 -9.62
CA ASP A 61 -5.98 7.76 -10.82
C ASP A 61 -4.53 7.23 -10.81
N VAL A 62 -4.14 6.49 -11.86
CA VAL A 62 -2.79 5.93 -12.04
C VAL A 62 -1.67 6.98 -11.97
N GLY A 63 -1.92 8.22 -12.38
CA GLY A 63 -0.98 9.33 -12.25
C GLY A 63 -0.74 9.75 -10.79
N HIS A 64 -1.69 9.46 -9.91
CA HIS A 64 -1.66 9.76 -8.48
C HIS A 64 -1.54 8.51 -7.59
N VAL A 65 -1.58 7.28 -8.12
CA VAL A 65 -1.31 6.05 -7.35
C VAL A 65 0.08 6.07 -6.73
N ALA A 66 1.07 6.63 -7.43
CA ALA A 66 2.39 6.85 -6.85
C ALA A 66 2.34 7.79 -5.63
N GLU A 67 1.43 8.76 -5.63
CA GLU A 67 1.20 9.67 -4.49
C GLU A 67 0.45 8.95 -3.36
N LEU A 68 -0.49 8.06 -3.68
CA LEU A 68 -1.15 7.19 -2.69
C LEU A 68 -0.16 6.22 -2.02
N SER A 69 0.67 5.51 -2.80
CA SER A 69 1.70 4.62 -2.25
C SER A 69 2.72 5.39 -1.41
N ARG A 70 3.02 6.65 -1.78
CA ARG A 70 3.88 7.54 -0.99
C ARG A 70 3.21 8.00 0.30
N ALA A 71 1.92 8.37 0.24
CA ALA A 71 1.14 8.76 1.41
C ALA A 71 0.98 7.59 2.39
N GLU A 72 0.67 6.40 1.89
CA GLU A 72 0.58 5.18 2.68
C GLU A 72 1.92 4.82 3.32
N GLY A 73 3.02 4.88 2.55
CA GLY A 73 4.37 4.68 3.08
C GLY A 73 4.68 5.64 4.23
N ARG A 74 4.28 6.92 4.11
CA ARG A 74 4.46 7.93 5.16
C ARG A 74 3.61 7.68 6.40
N ILE A 75 2.36 7.24 6.22
CA ILE A 75 1.46 6.89 7.33
C ILE A 75 2.01 5.70 8.11
N ILE A 76 2.43 4.64 7.42
CA ILE A 76 3.03 3.45 8.04
C ILE A 76 4.33 3.85 8.77
N ALA A 77 5.20 4.59 8.10
CA ALA A 77 6.46 5.06 8.69
C ALA A 77 6.22 5.87 9.97
N ALA A 78 5.32 6.86 9.95
CA ALA A 78 4.99 7.65 11.14
C ALA A 78 4.43 6.80 12.27
N ARG A 79 3.51 5.88 11.96
CA ARG A 79 2.89 4.99 12.96
C ARG A 79 3.90 4.09 13.66
N VAL A 80 4.92 3.62 12.96
CA VAL A 80 5.96 2.74 13.52
C VAL A 80 7.07 3.54 14.20
N VAL A 81 7.53 4.63 13.58
CA VAL A 81 8.65 5.43 14.09
C VAL A 81 8.28 6.17 15.37
N LEU A 82 7.07 6.73 15.50
CA LEU A 82 6.73 7.54 16.67
C LEU A 82 6.74 6.75 17.99
N PRO A 83 6.17 5.53 18.09
CA PRO A 83 6.34 4.69 19.27
C PRO A 83 7.80 4.26 19.47
N PHE A 84 8.51 3.87 18.40
CA PHE A 84 9.91 3.48 18.48
C PHE A 84 10.80 4.61 19.02
N ALA A 85 10.60 5.84 18.54
CA ALA A 85 11.34 7.01 18.99
C ALA A 85 11.17 7.25 20.49
N ARG A 86 9.97 7.02 21.03
CA ARG A 86 9.70 7.12 22.48
C ARG A 86 10.43 6.04 23.27
N ASP A 87 10.39 4.80 22.80
CA ASP A 87 11.03 3.67 23.48
C ASP A 87 12.57 3.76 23.48
N TRP A 88 13.13 4.45 22.50
CA TRP A 88 14.58 4.57 22.28
C TRP A 88 15.15 5.96 22.51
N ASP A 89 14.34 6.89 23.04
CA ASP A 89 14.70 8.28 23.35
C ASP A 89 15.35 9.01 22.16
N LEU A 90 14.73 8.91 20.98
CA LEU A 90 15.16 9.62 19.78
C LEU A 90 14.60 11.05 19.79
N ASP A 91 15.41 12.01 19.33
CA ASP A 91 14.95 13.38 19.14
C ASP A 91 13.98 13.52 17.94
N ASP A 92 13.31 14.67 17.89
CA ASP A 92 12.30 14.96 16.86
C ASP A 92 12.90 15.00 15.45
N ASP A 93 14.15 15.47 15.32
CA ASP A 93 14.85 15.58 14.03
C ASP A 93 15.20 14.20 13.46
N MET A 94 15.70 13.31 14.31
CA MET A 94 15.97 11.91 13.96
C MET A 94 14.67 11.17 13.65
N SER A 95 13.62 11.40 14.44
CA SER A 95 12.30 10.81 14.21
C SER A 95 11.74 11.22 12.86
N ALA A 96 11.77 12.52 12.52
CA ALA A 96 11.33 13.02 11.23
C ALA A 96 12.14 12.42 10.07
N ARG A 97 13.47 12.35 10.22
CA ARG A 97 14.36 11.76 9.22
C ARG A 97 14.05 10.28 8.98
N LEU A 98 13.83 9.51 10.04
CA LEU A 98 13.45 8.09 9.94
C LEU A 98 12.11 7.90 9.24
N VAL A 99 11.11 8.76 9.53
CA VAL A 99 9.82 8.72 8.84
C VAL A 99 10.00 8.88 7.34
N ASP A 100 10.79 9.87 6.91
CA ASP A 100 11.00 10.13 5.48
C ASP A 100 11.78 9.00 4.78
N GLU A 101 12.83 8.46 5.40
CA GLU A 101 13.62 7.36 4.81
C GLU A 101 12.83 6.05 4.72
N ILE A 102 12.07 5.71 5.77
CA ILE A 102 11.22 4.52 5.78
C ILE A 102 10.07 4.66 4.77
N ALA A 103 9.44 5.84 4.70
CA ALA A 103 8.38 6.09 3.72
C ALA A 103 8.87 5.89 2.29
N ARG A 104 10.09 6.34 1.98
CA ARG A 104 10.73 6.14 0.68
C ARG A 104 11.01 4.67 0.39
N ALA A 105 11.56 3.93 1.36
CA ALA A 105 11.83 2.49 1.20
C ALA A 105 10.53 1.69 1.00
N LEU A 106 9.47 2.01 1.75
CA LEU A 106 8.16 1.37 1.61
C LEU A 106 7.54 1.66 0.25
N TYR A 107 7.62 2.91 -0.22
CA TYR A 107 7.16 3.28 -1.55
C TYR A 107 7.85 2.43 -2.65
N GLU A 108 9.17 2.28 -2.58
CA GLU A 108 9.90 1.43 -3.53
C GLU A 108 9.42 -0.03 -3.51
N CYS A 109 9.15 -0.57 -2.32
CA CYS A 109 8.59 -1.92 -2.17
C CYS A 109 7.18 -2.05 -2.75
N PHE A 110 6.31 -1.05 -2.57
CA PHE A 110 4.95 -1.06 -3.11
C PHE A 110 4.96 -1.07 -4.65
N ILE A 111 5.80 -0.24 -5.27
CA ILE A 111 5.97 -0.20 -6.72
C ILE A 111 6.56 -1.52 -7.26
N ASP A 112 7.50 -2.14 -6.55
CA ASP A 112 8.09 -3.42 -6.96
C ASP A 112 7.09 -4.59 -6.86
N GLN A 113 6.23 -4.57 -5.83
CA GLN A 113 5.13 -5.53 -5.68
C GLN A 113 4.14 -5.43 -6.84
N GLU A 114 3.72 -4.21 -7.22
CA GLU A 114 2.79 -4.03 -8.35
C GLU A 114 3.34 -4.59 -9.67
N ARG A 115 4.66 -4.60 -9.84
CA ARG A 115 5.33 -5.13 -11.03
C ARG A 115 5.46 -6.65 -11.02
N THR A 116 5.31 -7.28 -9.85
CA THR A 116 5.63 -8.70 -9.65
C THR A 116 4.38 -9.47 -9.22
N THR A 117 3.68 -10.06 -10.20
CA THR A 117 2.37 -10.72 -9.99
C THR A 117 2.39 -12.01 -9.16
N ASN A 118 3.55 -12.59 -8.85
CA ASN A 118 3.67 -13.89 -8.14
C ASN A 118 4.38 -13.81 -6.79
N ARG A 119 4.56 -12.62 -6.20
CA ARG A 119 5.21 -12.50 -4.90
C ARG A 119 4.20 -12.74 -3.77
N SER A 120 4.47 -13.73 -2.91
CA SER A 120 3.64 -13.99 -1.74
C SER A 120 3.69 -12.84 -0.74
N ALA A 121 2.61 -12.63 0.03
CA ALA A 121 2.55 -11.59 1.05
C ALA A 121 3.67 -11.73 2.11
N ALA A 122 4.12 -12.96 2.39
CA ALA A 122 5.24 -13.20 3.28
C ALA A 122 6.57 -12.73 2.69
N ALA A 123 6.83 -13.03 1.41
CA ALA A 123 8.03 -12.57 0.72
C ALA A 123 8.06 -11.04 0.61
N PHE A 124 6.93 -10.42 0.26
CA PHE A 124 6.79 -8.96 0.22
C PHE A 124 7.14 -8.29 1.55
N ARG A 125 6.66 -8.84 2.69
CA ARG A 125 6.98 -8.30 4.02
C ARG A 125 8.47 -8.43 4.35
N THR A 126 9.09 -9.56 4.04
CA THR A 126 10.53 -9.77 4.24
C THR A 126 11.36 -8.81 3.39
N ASP A 127 10.93 -8.54 2.15
CA ASP A 127 11.61 -7.59 1.26
C ASP A 127 11.49 -6.15 1.79
N CYS A 128 10.30 -5.76 2.28
CA CYS A 128 10.08 -4.46 2.93
C CYS A 128 10.92 -4.31 4.20
N GLU A 129 10.96 -5.34 5.05
CA GLU A 129 11.79 -5.38 6.25
C GLU A 129 13.26 -5.13 5.89
N THR A 130 13.77 -5.90 4.93
CA THR A 130 15.16 -5.80 4.46
C THR A 130 15.47 -4.42 3.90
N ALA A 131 14.57 -3.85 3.10
CA ALA A 131 14.72 -2.52 2.53
C ALA A 131 14.78 -1.44 3.62
N VAL A 132 13.90 -1.54 4.63
CA VAL A 132 13.89 -0.62 5.78
C VAL A 132 15.18 -0.73 6.57
N VAL A 133 15.61 -1.94 6.96
CA VAL A 133 16.86 -2.16 7.71
C VAL A 133 18.04 -1.51 6.98
N ARG A 134 18.13 -1.72 5.67
CA ARG A 134 19.21 -1.17 4.83
C ARG A 134 19.28 0.36 4.88
N VAL A 135 18.14 1.06 4.87
CA VAL A 135 18.14 2.55 4.87
C VAL A 135 18.32 3.15 6.25
N VAL A 136 17.93 2.44 7.32
CA VAL A 136 18.03 2.96 8.70
C VAL A 136 19.28 2.51 9.45
N ALA A 137 19.96 1.44 9.05
CA ALA A 137 21.19 0.97 9.68
C ALA A 137 22.29 2.06 9.77
N PRO A 138 22.52 2.90 8.75
CA PRO A 138 23.47 4.02 8.86
C PRO A 138 23.08 5.10 9.88
N LEU A 139 21.81 5.16 10.29
CA LEU A 139 21.28 6.18 11.20
C LEU A 139 21.24 5.69 12.66
N LEU A 140 20.91 4.41 12.85
CA LEU A 140 20.62 3.85 14.18
C LEU A 140 21.58 2.74 14.62
N GLY A 141 22.41 2.23 13.72
CA GLY A 141 23.17 0.99 13.92
C GLY A 141 22.32 -0.26 13.71
N GLU A 142 23.00 -1.40 13.52
CA GLU A 142 22.42 -2.67 13.08
C GLU A 142 21.29 -3.18 14.00
N ASP A 143 21.50 -3.20 15.32
CA ASP A 143 20.54 -3.77 16.26
C ASP A 143 19.20 -3.00 16.27
N ARG A 144 19.28 -1.65 16.28
CA ARG A 144 18.10 -0.78 16.26
C ARG A 144 17.41 -0.80 14.90
N ALA A 145 18.19 -0.88 13.82
CA ALA A 145 17.65 -1.03 12.48
C ALA A 145 16.87 -2.34 12.32
N ALA A 146 17.40 -3.46 12.81
CA ALA A 146 16.72 -4.74 12.80
C ALA A 146 15.40 -4.71 13.59
N ALA A 147 15.41 -4.10 14.79
CA ALA A 147 14.20 -3.93 15.59
C ALA A 147 13.13 -3.09 14.86
N LEU A 148 13.55 -1.98 14.24
CA LEU A 148 12.65 -1.10 13.50
C LEU A 148 12.10 -1.74 12.23
N GLY A 149 12.94 -2.47 11.48
CA GLY A 149 12.50 -3.26 10.32
C GLY A 149 11.44 -4.30 10.68
N LYS A 150 11.66 -5.03 11.78
CA LYS A 150 10.68 -6.02 12.27
C LYS A 150 9.36 -5.38 12.70
N ALA A 151 9.41 -4.18 13.29
CA ALA A 151 8.21 -3.44 13.66
C ALA A 151 7.38 -3.05 12.41
N VAL A 152 8.05 -2.62 11.34
CA VAL A 152 7.39 -2.36 10.04
C VAL A 152 6.78 -3.63 9.45
N ALA A 153 7.52 -4.74 9.43
CA ALA A 153 7.00 -6.02 8.92
C ALA A 153 5.77 -6.50 9.69
N THR A 154 5.75 -6.28 11.01
CA THR A 154 4.63 -6.61 11.89
C THR A 154 3.42 -5.73 11.58
N ASP A 155 3.62 -4.42 11.39
CA ASP A 155 2.54 -3.49 11.01
C ASP A 155 1.90 -3.87 9.66
N LEU A 156 2.72 -4.19 8.66
CA LEU A 156 2.26 -4.68 7.36
C LEU A 156 1.46 -5.99 7.48
N ALA A 157 1.86 -6.90 8.36
CA ALA A 157 1.15 -8.17 8.59
C ALA A 157 -0.23 -7.96 9.23
N GLN A 158 -0.34 -7.03 10.19
CA GLN A 158 -1.60 -6.75 10.88
C GLN A 158 -2.66 -6.20 9.93
N ARG A 159 -2.28 -5.39 8.93
CA ARG A 159 -3.20 -4.87 7.91
C ARG A 159 -3.78 -5.94 7.00
N SER A 160 -2.95 -6.90 6.58
CA SER A 160 -3.41 -8.06 5.80
C SER A 160 -4.54 -8.80 6.53
N THR A 161 -4.39 -9.03 7.84
CA THR A 161 -5.38 -9.75 8.65
C THR A 161 -6.60 -8.93 9.05
N ALA A 162 -6.51 -7.59 9.01
CA ALA A 162 -7.63 -6.71 9.31
C ALA A 162 -8.61 -6.65 8.14
N ASN A 163 -8.12 -6.63 6.89
CA ASN A 163 -8.97 -6.74 5.71
C ASN A 163 -9.71 -8.09 5.65
N GLU A 164 -9.02 -9.20 5.91
CA GLU A 164 -9.62 -10.55 5.87
C GLU A 164 -10.74 -10.76 6.92
N ARG A 165 -10.71 -10.06 8.07
CA ARG A 165 -11.76 -10.18 9.10
C ARG A 165 -13.02 -9.37 8.80
N VAL A 166 -12.92 -8.32 8.00
CA VAL A 166 -14.08 -7.55 7.55
C VAL A 166 -14.90 -8.36 6.55
N GLU A 167 -14.23 -9.18 5.71
CA GLU A 167 -14.88 -10.06 4.72
C GLU A 167 -15.56 -11.31 5.34
N GLY A 168 -15.21 -11.68 6.57
CA GLY A 168 -15.77 -12.84 7.29
C GLY A 168 -16.98 -12.55 8.17
N SER A 169 -17.50 -11.32 8.17
CA SER A 169 -18.66 -10.91 8.99
C SER A 169 -19.86 -10.52 8.14
N THR A 170 -20.40 -11.48 7.37
CA THR A 170 -21.77 -11.43 6.85
C THR A 170 -22.37 -12.82 6.75
#